data_AF-A0A371EZY5-F1
#
_entry.id   AF-A0A371EZY5-F1
#
_cell.length_a   1.000
_cell.length_b   1.000
_cell.length_c   1.000
_cell.angle_alpha   90.00
_cell.angle_beta   90.00
_cell.angle_gamma   90.00
#
_symmetry.space_group_name_H-M   'P 1'
#
loop_
_entity.id
_entity.type
_entity.pdbx_description
1 polymer ?
#
loop_
_entity_poly.entity_id
_entity_poly.type
_entity_poly.pdbx_seq_one_letter_code
_entity_poly.pdbx_strand_id
1 'polypeptide(L)'
;MNELDNTGIIKKRRSKSIQSNTDVNLREDACEQIARFFYNNAITLEVAKSDDFQKMCNLIAQHGPRFKPPSYDELRGKYLRQQVAETKESMEEHKTYWKKQGALS
;
A
#
# COMPACT_ATOMS: atom_id res chain seq x y z
N MET A 1 37.35 -19.58 36.18
CA MET A 1 37.09 -18.41 37.04
C MET A 1 35.78 -17.81 36.56
N ASN A 2 34.72 -17.94 37.36
CA ASN A 2 33.40 -17.39 37.08
C ASN A 2 33.34 -15.99 37.71
N GLU A 3 32.97 -14.98 36.94
CA GLU A 3 32.57 -13.70 37.50
C GLU A 3 31.04 -13.64 37.47
N LEU A 4 30.45 -13.65 38.66
CA LEU A 4 29.03 -13.50 38.92
C LEU A 4 28.71 -12.01 38.95
N ASP A 5 27.87 -11.53 38.04
CA ASP A 5 27.13 -10.29 38.24
C ASP A 5 25.67 -10.63 38.62
N ASN A 6 25.28 -10.13 39.79
CA ASN A 6 24.04 -10.45 40.50
C ASN A 6 23.06 -9.29 40.32
N THR A 7 22.22 -9.35 39.29
CA THR A 7 20.98 -8.58 39.24
C THR A 7 19.85 -9.50 38.77
N GLY A 8 19.09 -10.02 39.74
CA GLY A 8 17.99 -10.98 39.56
C GLY A 8 16.77 -10.41 38.82
N ILE A 9 16.92 -10.05 37.55
CA ILE A 9 15.80 -9.71 36.66
C ILE A 9 15.76 -10.70 35.50
N ILE A 10 14.87 -11.70 35.60
CA ILE A 10 14.46 -12.48 34.43
C ILE A 10 13.64 -11.54 33.53
N LYS A 11 14.30 -10.83 32.61
CA LYS A 11 13.59 -10.21 31.48
C LYS A 11 13.08 -11.35 30.61
N LYS A 12 11.78 -11.66 30.72
CA LYS A 12 11.04 -12.49 29.77
C LYS A 12 11.29 -11.93 28.38
N ARG A 13 12.22 -12.52 27.64
CA ARG A 13 12.45 -12.23 26.24
C ARG A 13 11.12 -12.53 25.55
N ARG A 14 10.40 -11.49 25.11
CA ARG A 14 9.37 -11.68 24.09
C ARG A 14 10.11 -12.33 22.94
N SER A 15 9.72 -13.55 22.59
CA SER A 15 10.23 -14.21 21.39
C SER A 15 9.92 -13.30 20.22
N LYS A 16 10.91 -12.52 19.75
CA LYS A 16 10.88 -12.05 18.38
C LYS A 16 11.05 -13.33 17.57
N SER A 17 10.00 -13.70 16.85
CA SER A 17 10.08 -14.70 15.79
C SER A 17 11.37 -14.45 15.02
N ILE A 18 12.12 -15.51 14.75
CA ILE A 18 13.30 -15.46 13.88
C ILE A 18 12.78 -14.96 12.52
N GLN A 19 12.87 -13.65 12.26
CA GLN A 19 12.75 -13.11 10.92
C GLN A 19 14.03 -13.55 10.23
N SER A 20 13.89 -14.44 9.26
CA SER A 20 15.01 -15.01 8.54
C SER A 20 15.81 -13.89 7.88
N ASN A 21 17.15 -13.97 7.86
CA ASN A 21 17.99 -12.99 7.18
C ASN A 21 17.59 -12.78 5.70
N THR A 22 16.85 -13.71 5.11
CA THR A 22 16.31 -13.64 3.75
C THR A 22 15.18 -12.62 3.60
N ASP A 23 14.29 -12.48 4.59
CA ASP A 23 13.15 -11.55 4.54
C ASP A 23 13.59 -10.09 4.63
N VAL A 24 14.70 -9.83 5.33
CA VAL A 24 15.25 -8.48 5.51
C VAL A 24 15.78 -7.95 4.18
N ASN A 25 16.44 -8.81 3.39
CA ASN A 25 16.95 -8.46 2.06
C ASN A 25 15.82 -8.17 1.07
N LEU A 26 14.74 -8.98 1.06
CA LEU A 26 13.61 -8.78 0.13
C LEU A 26 12.89 -7.44 0.34
N ARG A 27 12.76 -7.01 1.60
CA ARG A 27 12.15 -5.71 1.91
C ARG A 27 13.02 -4.57 1.43
N GLU A 28 14.32 -4.63 1.68
CA GLU A 28 15.25 -3.58 1.26
C GLU A 28 15.31 -3.47 -0.27
N ASP A 29 15.40 -4.60 -0.98
CA ASP A 29 15.36 -4.64 -2.44
C ASP A 29 14.07 -4.02 -3.01
N ALA A 30 12.91 -4.37 -2.41
CA ALA A 30 11.63 -3.80 -2.83
C ALA A 30 11.58 -2.29 -2.58
N CYS A 31 12.03 -1.82 -1.42
CA CYS A 31 12.09 -0.40 -1.09
C CYS A 31 13.03 0.37 -2.02
N GLU A 32 14.20 -0.19 -2.36
CA GLU A 32 15.14 0.43 -3.29
C GLU A 32 14.53 0.57 -4.69
N GLN A 33 13.84 -0.49 -5.18
CA GLN A 33 13.19 -0.45 -6.49
C GLN A 33 12.02 0.54 -6.53
N ILE A 34 11.26 0.66 -5.45
CA ILE A 34 10.22 1.69 -5.31
C ILE A 34 10.86 3.08 -5.36
N ALA A 35 11.95 3.33 -4.62
CA ALA A 35 12.63 4.62 -4.64
C ALA A 35 13.14 4.98 -6.05
N ARG A 36 13.77 4.02 -6.75
CA ARG A 36 14.22 4.19 -8.14
C ARG A 36 13.05 4.52 -9.07
N PHE A 37 11.89 3.87 -8.90
CA PHE A 37 10.70 4.18 -9.69
C PHE A 37 10.24 5.64 -9.52
N PHE A 38 10.23 6.16 -8.28
CA PHE A 38 9.88 7.56 -8.02
C PHE A 38 10.87 8.52 -8.68
N TYR A 39 12.17 8.30 -8.51
CA TYR A 39 13.20 9.21 -9.04
C TYR A 39 13.25 9.19 -10.57
N ASN A 40 13.19 8.01 -11.20
CA ASN A 40 13.28 7.90 -12.65
C ASN A 40 12.07 8.49 -13.39
N ASN A 41 10.90 8.49 -12.75
CA ASN A 41 9.66 9.01 -13.35
C ASN A 41 9.29 10.39 -12.80
N ALA A 42 10.18 11.05 -12.05
CA ALA A 42 9.95 12.35 -11.43
C ALA A 42 8.64 12.43 -10.61
N ILE A 43 8.29 11.35 -9.93
CA ILE A 43 7.09 11.27 -9.07
C ILE A 43 7.42 11.93 -7.73
N THR A 44 6.58 12.86 -7.30
CA THR A 44 6.72 13.54 -6.00
C THR A 44 6.63 12.54 -4.84
N LEU A 45 7.54 12.63 -3.87
CA LEU A 45 7.56 11.76 -2.69
C LEU A 45 6.30 11.85 -1.83
N GLU A 46 5.53 12.94 -1.93
CA GLU A 46 4.23 13.08 -1.25
C GLU A 46 3.24 11.96 -1.64
N VAL A 47 3.35 11.41 -2.86
CA VAL A 47 2.51 10.30 -3.33
C VAL A 47 2.67 9.06 -2.43
N ALA A 48 3.83 8.85 -1.81
CA ALA A 48 4.05 7.71 -0.92
C ALA A 48 3.19 7.78 0.37
N LYS A 49 2.69 8.96 0.73
CA LYS A 49 1.79 9.17 1.87
C LYS A 49 0.32 8.99 1.50
N SER A 50 -0.01 8.87 0.21
CA SER A 50 -1.39 8.72 -0.23
C SER A 50 -1.96 7.35 0.17
N ASP A 51 -3.23 7.32 0.56
CA ASP A 51 -3.93 6.08 0.89
C ASP A 51 -3.94 5.10 -0.28
N ASP A 52 -4.01 5.62 -1.51
CA ASP A 52 -4.02 4.80 -2.71
C ASP A 52 -2.68 4.09 -2.94
N PHE A 53 -1.55 4.74 -2.64
CA PHE A 53 -0.24 4.09 -2.68
C PHE A 53 -0.15 2.96 -1.65
N GLN A 54 -0.61 3.20 -0.42
CA GLN A 54 -0.61 2.17 0.63
C GLN A 54 -1.53 0.99 0.28
N LYS A 55 -2.73 1.27 -0.24
CA LYS A 55 -3.68 0.24 -0.73
C LYS A 55 -3.07 -0.57 -1.87
N MET A 56 -2.42 0.08 -2.84
CA MET A 56 -1.74 -0.59 -3.95
C MET A 56 -0.68 -1.58 -3.43
N CYS A 57 0.23 -1.15 -2.55
CA CYS A 57 1.24 -2.04 -1.98
C CYS A 57 0.62 -3.22 -1.21
N ASN A 58 -0.43 -2.97 -0.42
CA ASN A 58 -1.12 -4.01 0.33
C ASN A 58 -1.78 -5.05 -0.58
N LEU A 59 -2.46 -4.64 -1.65
CA LEU A 59 -3.10 -5.54 -2.61
C LEU A 59 -2.08 -6.37 -3.37
N ILE A 60 -0.96 -5.77 -3.77
CA ILE A 60 0.16 -6.49 -4.42
C ILE A 60 0.74 -7.54 -3.47
N ALA A 61 0.97 -7.18 -2.20
CA ALA A 61 1.50 -8.10 -1.19
C ALA A 61 0.51 -9.26 -0.90
N GLN A 62 -0.79 -8.97 -0.81
CA GLN A 62 -1.84 -9.97 -0.62
C GLN A 62 -1.96 -10.93 -1.81
N HIS A 63 -1.80 -10.43 -3.05
CA HIS A 63 -1.78 -11.28 -4.24
C HIS A 63 -0.51 -12.17 -4.30
N GLY A 64 0.63 -11.66 -3.84
CA GLY A 64 1.88 -12.42 -3.72
C GLY A 64 2.67 -12.55 -5.03
N PRO A 65 3.68 -13.45 -5.09
CA PRO A 65 4.72 -13.48 -6.14
C PRO A 65 4.24 -13.67 -7.58
N ARG A 66 2.98 -14.06 -7.79
CA ARG A 66 2.41 -14.26 -9.13
C ARG A 66 1.67 -13.02 -9.65
N PHE A 67 1.69 -11.93 -8.89
CA PHE A 67 1.12 -10.66 -9.34
C PHE A 67 1.84 -10.19 -10.59
N LYS A 68 1.06 -9.85 -11.62
CA LYS A 68 1.56 -9.20 -12.83
C LYS A 68 1.07 -7.76 -12.82
N PRO A 69 1.98 -6.76 -12.84
CA PRO A 69 1.58 -5.38 -13.01
C PRO A 69 0.73 -5.20 -14.28
N PRO A 70 -0.23 -4.27 -14.27
CA PRO A 70 -1.06 -4.00 -15.44
C PRO A 70 -0.20 -3.48 -16.59
N SER A 71 -0.55 -3.88 -17.81
CA SER A 71 0.07 -3.35 -19.02
C SER A 71 -0.40 -1.92 -19.34
N TYR A 72 0.34 -1.23 -20.20
CA TYR A 72 -0.05 0.12 -20.67
C TYR A 72 -1.45 0.14 -21.31
N ASP A 73 -1.78 -0.86 -22.13
CA ASP A 73 -3.08 -0.93 -22.80
C ASP A 73 -4.22 -1.23 -21.82
N GLU A 74 -3.97 -2.04 -20.79
CA GLU A 74 -4.94 -2.27 -19.73
C GLU A 74 -5.19 -1.01 -18.91
N LEU A 75 -4.13 -0.26 -18.56
CA LEU A 75 -4.23 1.01 -17.85
C LEU A 75 -5.02 2.04 -18.66
N ARG A 76 -4.62 2.27 -19.92
CA ARG A 76 -5.28 3.24 -20.82
C ARG A 76 -6.71 2.81 -21.19
N GLY A 77 -6.95 1.51 -21.30
CA GLY A 77 -8.20 0.96 -21.77
C GLY A 77 -9.16 0.64 -20.62
N LYS A 78 -8.95 -0.51 -20.01
CA LYS A 78 -9.89 -1.11 -19.05
C LYS A 78 -10.01 -0.28 -17.78
N TYR A 79 -8.87 0.02 -17.15
CA TYR A 79 -8.87 0.66 -15.82
C TYR A 79 -9.28 2.12 -15.89
N LEU A 80 -8.86 2.87 -16.92
CA LEU A 80 -9.35 4.24 -17.12
C LEU A 80 -10.87 4.30 -17.28
N ARG A 81 -11.47 3.40 -18.08
CA ARG A 81 -12.93 3.35 -18.25
C ARG A 81 -13.65 3.02 -16.95
N GLN A 82 -13.09 2.11 -16.16
CA GLN A 82 -13.65 1.76 -14.85
C GLN A 82 -13.63 2.96 -13.89
N GLN A 83 -12.49 3.65 -13.76
CA GLN A 83 -12.39 4.83 -12.90
C GLN A 83 -13.38 5.94 -13.28
N VAL A 84 -13.58 6.15 -14.59
CA VAL A 84 -14.56 7.12 -15.11
C VAL A 84 -16.00 6.70 -14.76
N ALA A 85 -16.31 5.41 -14.85
CA ALA A 85 -17.63 4.89 -14.49
C ALA A 85 -17.91 5.06 -12.99
N GLU A 86 -16.97 4.67 -12.13
CA GLU A 86 -17.08 4.81 -10.67
C GLU A 86 -17.27 6.28 -10.25
N THR A 87 -16.52 7.20 -10.86
CA THR A 87 -16.66 8.65 -10.61
C THR A 87 -18.04 9.16 -11.02
N LYS A 88 -18.55 8.68 -12.17
CA LYS A 88 -19.86 9.09 -12.68
C LYS A 88 -20.99 8.56 -11.80
N GLU A 89 -20.89 7.31 -11.36
CA GLU A 89 -21.86 6.68 -10.45
C GLU A 89 -21.97 7.46 -9.14
N SER A 90 -20.84 7.77 -8.49
CA SER A 90 -20.80 8.60 -7.29
C SER A 90 -21.45 9.97 -7.51
N MET A 91 -21.21 10.60 -8.67
CA MET A 91 -21.83 11.89 -8.99
C MET A 91 -23.35 11.80 -9.18
N GLU A 92 -23.87 10.72 -9.77
CA GLU A 92 -25.31 10.53 -9.95
C GLU A 92 -26.03 10.19 -8.63
N GLU A 93 -25.39 9.45 -7.73
CA GLU A 93 -25.88 9.27 -6.35
C GLU A 93 -26.05 10.63 -5.64
N HIS A 94 -25.06 11.52 -5.77
CA HIS A 94 -25.19 12.88 -5.24
C HIS A 94 -26.33 13.66 -5.90
N LYS A 95 -26.46 13.65 -7.23
CA LYS A 95 -27.56 14.36 -7.91
C LYS A 95 -28.94 13.86 -7.52
N THR A 96 -29.10 12.54 -7.32
CA THR A 96 -30.38 11.97 -6.89
C THR A 96 -30.70 12.32 -5.44
N TYR A 97 -29.69 12.41 -4.57
CA TYR A 97 -29.84 12.94 -3.21
C TYR A 97 -30.28 14.42 -3.22
N TRP A 98 -29.62 15.28 -4.01
CA TRP A 98 -29.95 16.70 -4.09
C TRP A 98 -31.31 16.97 -4.74
N LYS A 99 -31.72 16.19 -5.76
CA LYS A 99 -33.08 16.28 -6.34
C LYS A 99 -34.17 15.91 -5.34
N LYS A 100 -33.92 14.96 -4.44
CA LYS A 100 -34.86 14.61 -3.36
C LYS A 100 -34.95 15.71 -2.30
N GLN A 101 -33.83 16.35 -1.95
CA GLN A 101 -33.81 17.43 -0.96
C GLN A 101 -34.37 18.75 -1.51
N GLY A 102 -34.08 19.12 -2.76
CA GLY A 102 -34.61 20.34 -3.40
C GLY A 102 -36.07 20.24 -3.84
N ALA A 103 -36.66 19.04 -3.87
CA ALA A 103 -38.11 18.85 -4.07
C ALA A 103 -38.92 18.90 -2.77
N LEU A 104 -38.24 19.03 -1.62
CA LEU A 104 -38.83 19.13 -0.28
C LEU A 104 -38.70 20.55 0.33
N SER A 105 -38.21 21.53 -0.43
CA SER A 105 -38.14 22.96 -0.07
C SER A 105 -39.14 23.78 -0.89
#